data_AF-A0A183M7M7-F1
#
_entry.id   AF-A0A183M7M7-F1
#
_cell.length_a   1.000
_cell.length_b   1.000
_cell.length_c   1.000
_cell.angle_alpha   90.00
_cell.angle_beta   90.00
_cell.angle_gamma   90.00
#
_symmetry.space_group_name_H-M   'P 1'
#
loop_
_entity.id
_entity.type
_entity.pdbx_description
1 polymer ?
#
loop_
_entity_poly.entity_id
_entity_poly.type
_entity_poly.pdbx_seq_one_letter_code
_entity_poly.pdbx_strand_id
1 'polypeptide(L)'
;MQEKTTNVAAASAAVGLNVHKGKSKILRYNTACTNRITIDEEALEDVKTFTHLGSMIDEHRGSDSDVKARIGKARAAYLQLKYIWKSKQLSTNIKARIFNTNIKTVLLYGV
;
A
#
# COMPACT_ATOMS: atom_id res chain seq x y z
N MET A 1 19.06 -12.21 -6.12
CA MET A 1 17.57 -12.20 -6.04
C MET A 1 17.00 -13.58 -6.33
N GLN A 2 17.34 -14.23 -7.46
CA GLN A 2 16.90 -15.61 -7.77
C GLN A 2 17.14 -16.60 -6.62
N GLU A 3 18.37 -16.70 -6.11
CA GLU A 3 18.72 -17.60 -5.01
C GLU A 3 17.82 -17.44 -3.78
N LYS A 4 17.55 -16.19 -3.36
CA LYS A 4 16.65 -15.91 -2.23
C LYS A 4 15.21 -16.36 -2.52
N THR A 5 14.72 -16.14 -3.74
CA THR A 5 13.39 -16.57 -4.15
C THR A 5 13.28 -18.10 -4.13
N THR A 6 14.28 -18.81 -4.66
CA THR A 6 14.34 -20.27 -4.62
C THR A 6 14.39 -20.80 -3.17
N ASN A 7 15.20 -20.18 -2.31
CA ASN A 7 15.31 -20.58 -0.90
C ASN A 7 13.99 -20.37 -0.15
N VAL A 8 13.30 -19.25 -0.38
CA VAL A 8 11.98 -18.99 0.23
C VAL A 8 10.93 -19.99 -0.27
N ALA A 9 10.92 -20.31 -1.56
CA ALA A 9 10.01 -21.31 -2.11
C ALA A 9 10.25 -22.70 -1.49
N ALA A 10 11.52 -23.13 -1.43
CA ALA A 10 11.90 -24.41 -0.83
C ALA A 10 11.57 -24.49 0.67
N ALA A 11 11.88 -23.44 1.43
CA ALA A 11 11.57 -23.37 2.86
C ALA A 11 10.05 -23.36 3.12
N SER A 12 9.28 -22.69 2.26
CA SER A 12 7.81 -22.70 2.34
C SER A 12 7.25 -24.09 2.08
N ALA A 13 7.74 -24.76 1.03
CA ALA A 13 7.31 -26.12 0.69
C ALA A 13 7.62 -27.13 1.81
N ALA A 14 8.77 -26.98 2.49
CA ALA A 14 9.15 -27.83 3.62
C ALA A 14 8.17 -27.75 4.81
N VAL A 15 7.43 -26.63 4.96
CA VAL A 15 6.38 -26.46 5.97
C VAL A 15 4.96 -26.61 5.38
N GLY A 16 4.83 -27.11 4.16
CA GLY A 16 3.54 -27.34 3.50
C GLY A 16 2.87 -26.08 2.92
N LEU A 17 3.62 -24.99 2.73
CA LEU A 17 3.14 -23.74 2.13
C LEU A 17 3.63 -23.60 0.69
N ASN A 18 2.79 -23.00 -0.17
CA ASN A 18 3.11 -22.74 -1.57
C ASN A 18 3.17 -21.24 -1.85
N VAL A 19 4.18 -20.81 -2.60
CA VAL A 19 4.30 -19.41 -3.04
C VAL A 19 3.32 -19.14 -4.18
N HIS A 20 2.45 -18.16 -4.00
CA HIS A 20 1.46 -17.81 -5.01
C HIS A 20 2.07 -16.93 -6.12
N LYS A 21 2.49 -17.58 -7.21
CA LYS A 21 3.18 -16.97 -8.37
C LYS A 21 2.46 -15.75 -8.94
N GLY A 22 1.14 -15.82 -9.15
CA GLY A 22 0.37 -14.68 -9.67
C GLY A 22 0.31 -13.43 -8.78
N LYS A 23 0.47 -13.59 -7.45
CA LYS A 23 0.48 -12.48 -6.47
C LYS A 23 1.90 -12.02 -6.16
N SER A 24 2.90 -12.82 -6.49
CA SER A 24 4.32 -12.49 -6.35
C SER A 24 4.77 -11.63 -7.53
N LYS A 25 5.29 -10.44 -7.22
CA LYS A 25 5.82 -9.48 -8.20
C LYS A 25 7.22 -9.06 -7.80
N ILE A 26 8.02 -8.66 -8.77
CA ILE A 26 9.37 -8.12 -8.53
C ILE A 26 9.25 -6.60 -8.63
N LEU A 27 9.60 -5.90 -7.55
CA LEU A 27 9.81 -4.46 -7.58
C LEU A 27 11.31 -4.20 -7.44
N ARG A 28 11.93 -3.63 -8.48
CA ARG A 28 13.37 -3.32 -8.48
C ARG A 28 13.58 -1.88 -8.05
N TYR A 29 14.63 -1.65 -7.27
CA TYR A 29 15.01 -0.33 -6.78
C TYR A 29 16.53 -0.20 -6.84
N ASN A 30 17.04 0.93 -7.34
CA ASN A 30 18.47 1.25 -7.43
C ASN A 30 19.33 0.14 -8.06
N THR A 31 18.81 -0.60 -9.03
CA THR A 31 19.56 -1.68 -9.68
C THR A 31 19.31 -1.68 -11.18
N ALA A 32 20.37 -1.82 -11.96
CA ALA A 32 20.32 -2.03 -13.41
C ALA A 32 20.13 -3.52 -13.78
N CYS A 33 20.12 -4.42 -12.79
CA CYS A 33 19.90 -5.84 -13.04
C CYS A 33 18.48 -6.05 -13.57
N THR A 34 18.35 -6.69 -14.73
CA THR A 34 17.07 -7.06 -15.39
C THR A 34 16.88 -8.57 -15.50
N ASN A 35 17.74 -9.36 -14.84
CA ASN A 35 17.67 -10.82 -14.88
C ASN A 35 16.30 -11.32 -14.45
N ARG A 36 15.67 -12.17 -15.27
CA ARG A 36 14.37 -12.77 -15.01
C ARG A 36 14.43 -13.61 -13.72
N ILE A 37 13.42 -13.47 -12.86
CA ILE A 37 13.28 -14.29 -11.65
C ILE A 37 12.15 -15.28 -11.88
N THR A 38 12.40 -16.55 -11.57
CA THR A 38 11.43 -17.64 -11.75
C THR A 38 11.14 -18.41 -10.47
N ILE A 39 9.92 -18.93 -10.35
CA ILE A 39 9.48 -19.90 -9.33
C ILE A 39 8.84 -21.07 -10.06
N ASP A 40 9.41 -22.27 -9.89
CA ASP A 40 9.07 -23.49 -10.65
C ASP A 40 8.91 -23.17 -12.15
N GLU A 41 9.93 -22.56 -12.74
CA GLU A 41 10.01 -22.19 -14.17
C GLU A 41 9.04 -21.09 -14.63
N GLU A 42 8.08 -20.67 -13.80
CA GLU A 42 7.21 -19.54 -14.07
C GLU A 42 7.91 -18.23 -13.69
N ALA A 43 7.95 -17.28 -14.62
CA ALA A 43 8.57 -15.99 -14.35
C ALA A 43 7.64 -15.04 -13.64
N LEU A 44 8.18 -14.37 -12.63
CA LEU A 44 7.47 -13.30 -11.94
C LEU A 44 7.49 -12.02 -12.77
N GLU A 45 6.40 -11.27 -12.71
CA GLU A 45 6.28 -9.97 -13.39
C GLU A 45 7.08 -8.90 -12.64
N ASP A 46 7.86 -8.12 -13.40
CA ASP A 46 8.51 -6.90 -12.92
C ASP A 46 7.49 -5.75 -12.96
N VAL A 47 7.23 -5.13 -11.80
CA VAL A 47 6.27 -4.03 -11.63
C VAL A 47 6.98 -2.76 -11.18
N LYS A 48 6.43 -1.60 -11.55
CA LYS A 48 6.91 -0.28 -11.10
C LYS A 48 6.29 0.17 -9.77
N THR A 49 5.11 -0.34 -9.47
CA THR A 49 4.39 -0.07 -8.23
C THR A 49 3.83 -1.37 -7.68
N PHE A 50 3.81 -1.48 -6.35
CA PHE A 50 3.24 -2.62 -5.65
C PHE A 50 2.50 -2.15 -4.40
N THR A 51 1.27 -2.62 -4.22
CA THR A 51 0.49 -2.31 -3.02
C THR A 51 0.78 -3.37 -1.95
N HIS A 52 1.51 -2.98 -0.91
CA HIS A 52 1.77 -3.83 0.24
C HIS A 52 1.02 -3.31 1.47
N LEU A 53 0.13 -4.15 2.03
CA LEU A 53 -0.72 -3.80 3.18
C LEU A 53 -1.44 -2.44 3.00
N GLY A 54 -1.81 -2.15 1.76
CA GLY A 54 -2.49 -0.91 1.38
C GLY A 54 -1.60 0.32 1.24
N SER A 55 -0.29 0.21 1.48
CA SER A 55 0.66 1.25 1.11
C SER A 55 1.18 0.98 -0.29
N MET A 56 1.13 1.97 -1.18
CA MET A 56 1.74 1.85 -2.49
C MET A 56 3.24 2.10 -2.38
N ILE A 57 4.03 1.14 -2.84
CA ILE A 57 5.49 1.23 -2.91
C ILE A 57 5.86 1.38 -4.39
N ASP A 58 6.63 2.40 -4.73
CA ASP A 58 7.13 2.61 -6.09
C ASP A 58 8.61 2.22 -6.26
N GLU A 59 9.05 2.17 -7.51
CA GLU A 59 10.43 1.87 -7.93
C GLU A 59 11.47 2.91 -7.48
N HIS A 60 11.04 3.99 -6.82
CA HIS A 60 11.88 5.02 -6.21
C HIS A 60 11.79 5.02 -4.68
N ARG A 61 11.06 4.05 -4.09
CA ARG A 61 10.70 4.00 -2.65
C ARG A 61 10.01 5.27 -2.13
N GLY A 62 9.42 6.06 -3.02
CA GLY A 62 8.70 7.28 -2.64
C GLY A 62 7.40 6.92 -1.95
N SER A 63 7.27 7.29 -0.67
CA SER A 63 5.95 7.34 -0.02
C SER A 63 5.11 8.53 -0.51
N ASP A 64 5.67 9.42 -1.33
CA ASP A 64 5.01 10.64 -1.77
C ASP A 64 3.71 10.35 -2.51
N SER A 65 3.71 9.33 -3.37
CA SER A 65 2.54 8.90 -4.12
C SER A 65 1.41 8.39 -3.20
N ASP A 66 1.74 7.55 -2.23
CA ASP A 66 0.84 7.02 -1.21
C ASP A 66 0.31 8.11 -0.26
N VAL A 67 1.18 9.00 0.22
CA VAL A 67 0.82 10.16 1.05
C VAL A 67 -0.12 11.09 0.29
N LYS A 68 0.15 11.37 -0.98
CA LYS A 68 -0.70 12.20 -1.83
C LYS A 68 -2.07 11.57 -2.06
N ALA A 69 -2.13 10.25 -2.24
CA ALA A 69 -3.39 9.52 -2.34
C ALA A 69 -4.21 9.61 -1.04
N ARG A 70 -3.59 9.38 0.13
CA ARG A 70 -4.22 9.51 1.45
C ARG A 70 -4.74 10.92 1.72
N ILE A 71 -3.96 11.94 1.37
CA ILE A 71 -4.38 13.35 1.46
C ILE A 71 -5.61 13.59 0.57
N GLY A 72 -5.61 13.08 -0.66
CA GLY A 72 -6.75 13.17 -1.56
C GLY A 72 -8.03 12.57 -0.96
N LYS A 73 -7.93 11.37 -0.39
CA LYS A 73 -9.04 10.67 0.28
C LYS A 73 -9.53 11.41 1.52
N ALA A 74 -8.63 11.87 2.38
CA ALA A 74 -8.98 12.64 3.57
C ALA A 74 -9.69 13.96 3.20
N ARG A 75 -9.25 14.65 2.14
CA ARG A 75 -9.93 15.85 1.61
C ARG A 75 -11.33 15.52 1.10
N ALA A 76 -11.50 14.44 0.36
CA ALA A 76 -12.81 14.00 -0.13
C ALA A 76 -13.77 13.69 1.04
N ALA A 77 -13.31 12.95 2.05
CA ALA A 77 -14.08 12.65 3.26
C ALA A 77 -14.45 13.93 4.03
N TYR A 78 -13.52 14.89 4.13
CA TYR A 78 -13.80 16.18 4.75
C TYR A 78 -14.90 16.94 3.99
N LEU A 79 -14.85 16.97 2.66
CA LEU A 79 -15.86 17.64 1.83
C LEU A 79 -17.24 16.97 1.93
N GLN A 80 -17.31 15.65 2.06
CA GLN A 80 -18.58 14.94 2.26
C GLN A 80 -19.27 15.37 3.57
N LEU A 81 -18.51 15.69 4.61
CA LEU A 81 -19.02 16.15 5.90
C LEU A 81 -19.34 17.67 5.95
N LYS A 82 -19.48 18.33 4.80
CA LYS A 82 -19.72 19.79 4.69
C LYS A 82 -20.82 20.35 5.60
N TYR A 83 -21.91 19.59 5.81
CA TYR A 83 -23.03 20.04 6.64
C TYR A 83 -22.70 19.99 8.15
N ILE A 84 -21.89 19.03 8.58
CA ILE A 84 -21.38 18.94 9.95
C ILE A 84 -20.52 20.17 10.25
N TRP A 85 -19.64 20.54 9.32
CA TRP A 85 -18.76 21.70 9.48
C TRP A 85 -19.53 23.01 9.56
N LYS A 86 -20.59 23.16 8.74
CA LYS A 86 -21.45 24.35 8.71
C LYS A 86 -22.44 24.43 9.89
N SER A 87 -22.72 23.33 10.58
CA SER A 87 -23.72 23.31 11.67
C SER A 87 -23.32 24.20 12.84
N LYS A 88 -24.23 25.09 13.27
CA LYS A 88 -24.05 25.91 14.49
C LYS A 88 -24.47 25.16 15.77
N GLN A 89 -25.23 24.08 15.63
CA GLN A 89 -25.71 23.28 16.77
C GLN A 89 -24.60 22.41 17.38
N LEU A 90 -23.59 22.05 16.57
CA LEU A 90 -22.47 21.23 17.02
C LEU A 90 -21.35 22.11 17.59
N SER A 91 -20.93 21.80 18.81
CA SER A 91 -19.80 22.45 19.44
C SER A 91 -18.49 22.14 18.71
N THR A 92 -17.49 23.02 18.87
CA THR A 92 -16.15 22.83 18.31
C THR A 92 -15.52 21.52 18.78
N ASN A 93 -15.73 21.13 20.04
CA ASN A 93 -15.20 19.88 20.60
C ASN A 93 -15.77 18.64 19.90
N ILE A 94 -17.07 18.65 19.57
CA ILE A 94 -17.70 17.54 18.84
C ILE A 94 -17.14 17.47 17.41
N LYS A 95 -17.03 18.61 16.72
CA LYS A 95 -16.45 18.65 15.37
C LYS A 95 -15.00 18.17 15.34
N ALA A 96 -14.20 18.54 16.34
CA ALA A 96 -12.82 18.07 16.48
C ALA A 96 -12.76 16.55 16.71
N ARG A 97 -13.68 15.98 17.50
CA ARG A 97 -13.81 14.52 17.65
C ARG A 97 -14.13 13.85 16.31
N ILE A 98 -15.11 14.36 15.57
CA ILE A 98 -15.49 13.83 14.25
C ILE A 98 -14.31 13.91 13.27
N PHE A 99 -13.56 15.01 13.27
CA PHE A 99 -12.35 15.12 12.46
C PHE A 99 -11.32 14.05 12.82
N ASN A 100 -11.04 13.87 14.11
CA ASN A 100 -10.05 12.89 14.58
C ASN A 100 -10.48 11.45 14.28
N THR A 101 -11.77 11.12 14.33
CA THR A 101 -12.25 9.75 14.10
C THR A 101 -12.44 9.44 12.62
N ASN A 102 -12.85 10.40 11.81
CA ASN A 102 -13.27 10.12 10.42
C ASN A 102 -12.29 10.64 9.37
N ILE A 103 -11.58 11.74 9.66
CA ILE A 103 -10.65 12.36 8.69
C ILE A 103 -9.21 11.96 8.97
N LYS A 104 -8.79 12.05 10.24
CA LYS A 104 -7.41 11.70 10.64
C LYS A 104 -7.13 10.21 10.43
N THR A 105 -8.10 9.34 10.65
CA THR A 105 -7.97 7.90 10.39
C THR A 105 -7.75 7.60 8.90
N VAL A 106 -8.50 8.26 8.01
CA VAL A 106 -8.30 8.16 6.54
C VAL A 106 -6.97 8.76 6.11
N LEU A 107 -6.54 9.87 6.71
CA LEU A 107 -5.24 10.45 6.40
C LEU A 107 -4.08 9.52 6.79
N LEU A 108 -4.20 8.83 7.93
CA LEU A 108 -3.14 7.97 8.45
C LEU A 108 -3.14 6.59 7.78
N TYR A 109 -4.31 6.02 7.52
CA TYR A 109 -4.48 4.61 7.12
C TYR A 109 -5.37 4.40 5.88
N GLY A 110 -5.83 5.47 5.23
CA GLY A 110 -6.74 5.40 4.09
C GLY A 110 -6.04 4.94 2.82
N VAL A 111 -5.98 3.62 2.67
CA VAL A 111 -5.54 2.92 1.45
C VAL A 111 -6.33 3.35 0.25
#